data_AF-A0A645CLY0-F1
#
_entry.id   AF-A0A645CLY0-F1
#
_cell.length_a   1.000
_cell.length_b   1.000
_cell.length_c   1.000
_cell.angle_alpha   90.00
_cell.angle_beta   90.00
_cell.angle_gamma   90.00
#
_symmetry.space_group_name_H-M   'P 1'
#
loop_
_entity.id
_entity.type
_entity.pdbx_description
1 polymer ?
#
loop_
_entity_poly.entity_id
_entity_poly.type
_entity_poly.pdbx_seq_one_letter_code
_entity_poly.pdbx_strand_id
1 'polypeptide(L)'
;MGSLIGSIIGFWLARTLGQEWARPKLAKLGKWSKLSEAKNFYMIVIARLIPILPAAAVNYAAGLSPIKFTSFFWATLLGKIPMIAWESWVGHDFWKLVDNPWRFLLALLIGAIGICCAFYGWKLLDQREQRKI
;
A
#
# COMPACT_ATOMS: atom_id res chain seq x y z
N MET A 1 -3.74 -11.99 -11.52
CA MET A 1 -4.47 -12.93 -10.64
C MET A 1 -3.70 -13.35 -9.39
N GLY A 2 -2.41 -13.70 -9.45
CA GLY A 2 -1.63 -14.13 -8.26
C GLY A 2 -1.64 -13.15 -7.08
N SER A 3 -1.62 -11.84 -7.34
CA SER A 3 -1.72 -10.81 -6.29
C SER A 3 -3.04 -10.84 -5.51
N LEU A 4 -4.16 -11.25 -6.13
CA LEU A 4 -5.45 -11.38 -5.42
C LEU A 4 -5.42 -12.58 -4.48
N ILE A 5 -4.89 -13.71 -4.94
CA ILE A 5 -4.72 -14.93 -4.13
C ILE A 5 -3.81 -14.65 -2.93
N GLY A 6 -2.66 -14.02 -3.16
CA GLY A 6 -1.76 -13.61 -2.08
C GLY A 6 -2.42 -12.64 -1.09
N SER A 7 -3.31 -11.77 -1.56
CA SER A 7 -4.07 -10.87 -0.69
C SER A 7 -5.09 -11.61 0.18
N ILE A 8 -5.76 -12.61 -0.37
CA ILE A 8 -6.68 -13.49 0.36
C ILE A 8 -5.92 -14.28 1.42
N ILE A 9 -4.79 -14.88 1.06
CA ILE A 9 -3.96 -15.65 2.01
C ILE A 9 -3.46 -14.75 3.13
N GLY A 10 -2.90 -13.57 2.80
CA GLY A 10 -2.42 -12.63 3.81
C GLY A 10 -3.52 -12.13 4.74
N PHE A 11 -4.72 -11.86 4.21
CA PHE A 11 -5.90 -11.51 5.01
C PHE A 11 -6.26 -12.63 5.99
N TRP A 12 -6.33 -13.88 5.51
CA TRP A 12 -6.70 -15.01 6.35
C TRP A 12 -5.64 -15.32 7.41
N LEU A 13 -4.35 -15.28 7.05
CA LEU A 13 -3.26 -15.46 8.01
C LEU A 13 -3.30 -14.41 9.11
N ALA A 14 -3.46 -13.13 8.76
CA ALA A 14 -3.60 -12.08 9.75
C ALA A 14 -4.85 -12.26 10.63
N ARG A 15 -5.97 -12.70 10.02
CA ARG A 15 -7.23 -12.89 10.75
C ARG A 15 -7.19 -14.06 11.72
N THR A 16 -6.54 -15.17 11.37
CA THR A 16 -6.48 -16.37 12.20
C THR A 16 -5.35 -16.31 13.22
N LEU A 17 -4.15 -15.91 12.80
CA LEU A 17 -2.95 -15.93 13.66
C LEU A 17 -2.74 -14.62 14.42
N GLY A 18 -3.16 -13.49 13.83
CA GLY A 18 -2.87 -12.16 14.36
C GLY A 18 -3.96 -11.56 15.24
N GLN A 19 -5.20 -12.08 15.19
CA GLN A 19 -6.31 -11.47 15.93
C GLN A 19 -6.12 -11.49 17.45
N GLU A 20 -5.63 -12.61 18.01
CA GLU A 20 -5.47 -12.72 19.47
C GLU A 20 -4.45 -11.72 20.01
N TRP A 21 -3.33 -11.55 19.29
CA TRP A 21 -2.32 -10.54 19.62
C TRP A 21 -2.81 -9.10 19.37
N ALA A 22 -3.59 -8.88 18.31
CA ALA A 22 -4.02 -7.54 17.92
C ALA A 22 -5.21 -7.03 18.74
N ARG A 23 -6.12 -7.90 19.21
CA ARG A 23 -7.31 -7.54 19.99
C ARG A 23 -7.04 -6.55 21.14
N PRO A 24 -6.09 -6.80 22.07
CA PRO A 24 -5.82 -5.87 23.17
C PRO A 24 -5.22 -4.53 22.70
N LYS A 25 -4.47 -4.52 21.58
CA LYS A 25 -3.90 -3.29 21.00
C LYS A 25 -4.94 -2.48 20.24
N LEU A 26 -5.80 -3.14 19.47
CA LEU A 26 -6.91 -2.54 18.74
C LEU A 26 -7.99 -2.00 19.68
N ALA A 27 -8.22 -2.64 20.82
CA ALA A 27 -9.10 -2.14 21.86
C ALA A 27 -8.64 -0.76 22.38
N LYS A 28 -7.32 -0.55 22.56
CA LYS A 28 -6.74 0.75 22.93
C LYS A 28 -6.87 1.80 21.83
N LEU A 29 -6.98 1.38 20.56
CA LEU A 29 -7.16 2.27 19.41
C LEU A 29 -8.61 2.71 19.19
N GLY A 30 -9.57 2.23 20.01
CA GLY A 30 -10.93 2.75 20.28
C GLY A 30 -11.84 3.00 19.09
N LYS A 31 -11.44 3.90 18.19
CA LYS A 31 -12.11 4.21 16.92
C LYS A 31 -11.91 3.10 15.88
N TRP A 32 -10.76 2.43 15.87
CA TRP A 32 -10.41 1.40 14.87
C TRP A 32 -11.23 0.12 15.00
N SER A 33 -11.56 -0.30 16.22
CA SER A 33 -12.39 -1.48 16.48
C SER A 33 -13.89 -1.27 16.20
N LYS A 34 -14.33 0.00 16.09
CA LYS A 34 -15.74 0.38 15.94
C LYS A 34 -16.10 0.88 14.53
N LEU A 35 -15.22 0.73 13.54
CA LEU A 35 -15.56 1.12 12.17
C LEU A 35 -16.68 0.24 11.62
N SER A 36 -17.66 0.90 10.97
CA SER A 36 -18.68 0.20 10.21
C SER A 36 -18.06 -0.55 9.02
N GLU A 37 -18.73 -1.61 8.59
CA GLU A 37 -18.29 -2.43 7.46
C GLU A 37 -18.08 -1.60 6.19
N ALA A 38 -19.01 -0.67 5.90
CA ALA A 38 -18.89 0.25 4.77
C ALA A 38 -17.65 1.15 4.88
N LYS A 39 -17.33 1.67 6.06
CA LYS A 39 -16.16 2.55 6.23
C LYS A 39 -14.85 1.78 6.08
N ASN A 40 -14.79 0.54 6.57
CA ASN A 40 -13.64 -0.35 6.35
C ASN A 40 -13.47 -0.70 4.87
N PHE A 41 -14.58 -0.95 4.16
CA PHE A 41 -14.56 -1.18 2.71
C PHE A 41 -13.94 0.00 1.96
N TYR A 42 -14.44 1.22 2.18
CA TYR A 42 -13.92 2.42 1.50
C TYR A 42 -12.45 2.69 1.85
N MET A 43 -12.04 2.47 3.11
CA MET A 43 -10.63 2.61 3.50
C MET A 43 -9.72 1.67 2.70
N ILE A 44 -10.12 0.42 2.47
CA ILE A 44 -9.33 -0.54 1.70
C ILE A 44 -9.28 -0.14 0.23
N VAL A 45 -10.41 0.30 -0.35
CA VAL A 45 -10.45 0.79 -1.73
C VAL A 45 -9.47 1.96 -1.88
N ILE A 46 -9.58 2.99 -1.03
CA ILE A 46 -8.72 4.18 -1.07
C ILE A 46 -7.26 3.80 -0.84
N ALA A 47 -6.96 2.93 0.12
CA ALA A 47 -5.59 2.48 0.37
C ALA A 47 -4.99 1.78 -0.86
N ARG A 48 -5.79 1.02 -1.62
CA ARG A 48 -5.34 0.37 -2.87
C ARG A 48 -5.21 1.31 -4.05
N LEU A 49 -5.81 2.50 -4.00
CA LEU A 49 -5.57 3.56 -4.98
C LEU A 49 -4.19 4.21 -4.79
N ILE A 50 -3.60 4.09 -3.61
CA ILE A 50 -2.27 4.66 -3.30
C ILE A 50 -1.21 3.62 -3.66
N PRO A 51 -0.48 3.76 -4.78
CA PRO A 51 0.42 2.72 -5.28
C PRO A 51 1.66 2.51 -4.38
N ILE A 52 1.98 3.49 -3.54
CA ILE A 52 3.14 3.46 -2.63
C ILE A 52 2.87 2.56 -1.41
N LEU A 53 1.61 2.23 -1.11
CA LEU A 53 1.27 1.39 0.04
C LEU A 53 1.58 -0.10 -0.23
N PRO A 54 2.39 -0.75 0.63
CA PRO A 54 2.66 -2.17 0.48
C PRO A 54 1.39 -3.01 0.60
N ALA A 55 1.16 -3.91 -0.35
CA ALA A 55 -0.03 -4.78 -0.34
C ALA A 55 -0.13 -5.61 0.96
N ALA A 56 0.99 -6.09 1.49
CA ALA A 56 1.03 -6.84 2.74
C ALA A 56 0.47 -6.02 3.92
N ALA A 57 0.80 -4.72 3.99
CA ALA A 57 0.29 -3.84 5.04
C ALA A 57 -1.23 -3.71 4.97
N VAL A 58 -1.79 -3.49 3.77
CA VAL A 58 -3.24 -3.38 3.57
C VAL A 58 -3.95 -4.71 3.90
N ASN A 59 -3.38 -5.84 3.46
CA ASN A 59 -3.96 -7.17 3.69
C ASN A 59 -3.99 -7.53 5.18
N TYR A 60 -2.90 -7.27 5.90
CA TYR A 60 -2.82 -7.56 7.33
C TYR A 60 -3.68 -6.60 8.14
N ALA A 61 -3.65 -5.30 7.84
CA ALA A 61 -4.52 -4.33 8.49
C ALA A 61 -6.01 -4.70 8.31
N ALA A 62 -6.40 -5.12 7.10
CA ALA A 62 -7.76 -5.60 6.84
C ALA A 62 -8.08 -6.89 7.60
N GLY A 63 -7.16 -7.87 7.65
CA GLY A 63 -7.35 -9.14 8.37
C GLY A 63 -7.50 -8.97 9.89
N LEU A 64 -6.83 -7.97 10.46
CA LEU A 64 -6.94 -7.59 11.87
C LEU A 64 -8.17 -6.72 12.18
N SER A 65 -8.80 -6.15 11.15
CA SER A 65 -10.01 -5.32 11.29
C SER A 65 -11.28 -6.16 11.43
N PRO A 66 -12.40 -5.57 11.89
CA PRO A 66 -13.69 -6.27 11.96
C PRO A 66 -14.38 -6.48 10.60
N ILE A 67 -13.74 -6.10 9.47
CA ILE A 67 -14.35 -6.25 8.14
C ILE A 67 -14.63 -7.72 7.80
N LYS A 68 -15.71 -7.98 7.03
CA LYS A 68 -15.98 -9.31 6.47
C LYS A 68 -15.08 -9.60 5.28
N PHE A 69 -14.82 -10.89 5.05
CA PHE A 69 -14.04 -11.35 3.90
C PHE A 69 -14.64 -10.91 2.56
N THR A 70 -15.97 -10.98 2.41
CA THR A 70 -16.67 -10.55 1.19
C THR A 70 -16.43 -9.08 0.87
N SER A 71 -16.55 -8.22 1.88
CA SER A 71 -16.27 -6.78 1.75
C SER A 71 -14.79 -6.52 1.44
N PHE A 72 -13.86 -7.25 2.06
CA PHE A 72 -12.44 -7.18 1.69
C PHE A 72 -12.17 -7.61 0.25
N PHE A 73 -12.80 -8.71 -0.19
CA PHE A 73 -12.64 -9.25 -1.55
C PHE A 73 -13.11 -8.24 -2.59
N TRP A 74 -14.32 -7.69 -2.44
CA TRP A 74 -14.86 -6.69 -3.36
C TRP A 74 -14.09 -5.37 -3.32
N ALA A 75 -13.71 -4.88 -2.13
CA ALA A 75 -12.87 -3.69 -2.01
C ALA A 75 -11.52 -3.87 -2.73
N THR A 76 -10.94 -5.06 -2.61
CA THR A 76 -9.68 -5.42 -3.25
C THR A 76 -9.81 -5.52 -4.75
N LEU A 77 -10.87 -6.15 -5.24
CA LEU A 77 -11.12 -6.30 -6.66
C LEU A 77 -11.34 -4.93 -7.31
N LEU A 78 -12.18 -4.08 -6.71
CA LEU A 78 -12.46 -2.74 -7.19
C LEU A 78 -11.24 -1.82 -7.13
N GLY A 79 -10.51 -1.82 -6.03
CA GLY A 79 -9.28 -1.02 -5.90
C GLY A 79 -8.17 -1.44 -6.87
N LYS A 80 -8.16 -2.71 -7.31
CA LYS A 80 -7.20 -3.20 -8.29
C LYS A 80 -7.43 -2.69 -9.71
N ILE A 81 -8.67 -2.41 -10.11
CA ILE A 81 -8.98 -1.94 -11.47
C ILE A 81 -8.20 -0.66 -11.82
N PRO A 82 -8.33 0.46 -11.07
CA PRO A 82 -7.59 1.68 -11.36
C PRO A 82 -6.08 1.51 -11.16
N MET A 83 -5.65 0.66 -10.22
CA MET A 83 -4.23 0.34 -10.02
C MET A 83 -3.62 -0.35 -11.25
N ILE A 84 -4.29 -1.36 -11.80
CA ILE A 84 -3.86 -2.06 -13.01
C ILE A 84 -3.88 -1.12 -14.21
N ALA A 85 -4.90 -0.25 -14.31
CA ALA A 85 -4.96 0.75 -15.37
C ALA A 85 -3.77 1.72 -15.29
N TRP A 86 -3.42 2.18 -14.09
CA TRP A 86 -2.25 3.01 -13.85
C TRP A 86 -0.94 2.29 -14.23
N GLU A 87 -0.74 1.07 -13.73
CA GLU A 87 0.46 0.26 -14.04
C GLU A 87 0.57 -0.04 -15.55
N SER A 88 -0.56 -0.32 -16.20
CA SER A 88 -0.61 -0.61 -17.64
C SER A 88 -0.34 0.63 -18.47
N TRP A 89 -0.87 1.80 -18.07
CA TRP A 89 -0.60 3.07 -18.73
C TRP A 89 0.88 3.46 -18.60
N VAL A 90 1.44 3.37 -17.40
CA VAL A 90 2.87 3.59 -17.15
C VAL A 90 3.72 2.61 -17.96
N GLY A 91 3.35 1.33 -18.00
CA GLY A 91 4.04 0.30 -18.79
C GLY A 91 3.98 0.55 -20.30
N HIS A 92 2.87 1.08 -20.81
CA HIS A 92 2.72 1.39 -22.24
C HIS A 92 3.67 2.51 -22.68
N ASP A 93 3.80 3.59 -21.91
CA ASP A 93 4.75 4.65 -22.22
C ASP A 93 6.20 4.29 -21.82
N PHE A 94 6.38 3.33 -20.90
CA PHE A 94 7.68 2.73 -20.60
C PHE A 94 8.32 2.09 -21.84
N TRP A 95 7.54 1.48 -22.72
CA TRP A 95 8.07 0.91 -23.97
C TRP A 95 8.65 1.97 -24.91
N LYS A 96 8.05 3.16 -24.99
CA LYS A 96 8.60 4.29 -25.77
C LYS A 96 9.87 4.90 -25.14
N LEU A 97 10.01 4.79 -23.82
CA LEU A 97 11.23 5.19 -23.11
C LEU A 97 12.36 4.20 -23.40
N VAL A 98 12.10 2.88 -23.40
CA VAL A 98 13.07 1.83 -23.69
C VAL A 98 13.52 1.83 -25.16
N ASP A 99 12.61 2.08 -26.10
CA ASP A 99 12.93 2.13 -27.54
C ASP A 99 13.85 3.32 -27.91
N ASN A 100 13.89 4.35 -27.06
CA ASN A 100 14.74 5.53 -27.25
C ASN A 100 15.81 5.60 -26.15
N PRO A 101 17.05 5.14 -26.40
CA PRO A 101 18.08 4.99 -25.36
C PRO A 101 18.39 6.29 -24.61
N TRP A 102 18.28 7.46 -25.26
CA TRP A 102 18.52 8.75 -24.60
C TRP A 102 17.42 9.15 -23.60
N ARG A 103 16.15 8.80 -23.87
CA ARG A 103 15.01 9.10 -22.97
C ARG A 103 15.02 8.17 -21.77
N PHE A 104 15.42 6.91 -21.96
CA PHE A 104 15.65 5.97 -20.87
C PHE A 104 16.75 6.46 -19.91
N LEU A 105 17.90 6.91 -20.45
CA LEU A 105 19.00 7.46 -19.65
C LEU A 105 18.56 8.69 -18.84
N LEU A 106 17.76 9.59 -19.44
CA LEU A 106 17.20 10.73 -18.71
C LEU A 106 16.21 10.32 -17.61
N ALA A 107 15.33 9.36 -17.89
CA ALA A 107 14.40 8.85 -16.88
C ALA A 107 15.14 8.22 -15.69
N LEU A 108 16.22 7.46 -15.94
CA LEU A 108 17.09 6.93 -14.89
C LEU A 108 17.80 8.03 -14.11
N LEU A 109 18.30 9.06 -14.78
CA LEU A 109 18.93 10.22 -14.13
C LEU A 109 17.95 10.95 -13.21
N ILE A 110 16.73 11.23 -13.69
CA ILE A 110 15.68 11.87 -12.89
C ILE A 110 15.28 11.00 -11.70
N GLY A 111 15.11 9.69 -11.92
CA GLY A 111 14.83 8.73 -10.85
C GLY A 111 15.93 8.68 -9.80
N ALA A 112 17.20 8.62 -10.23
CA ALA A 112 18.36 8.62 -9.35
C ALA A 112 18.46 9.93 -8.53
N ILE A 113 18.25 11.09 -9.17
CA ILE A 113 18.22 12.39 -8.49
C ILE A 113 17.09 12.42 -7.47
N GLY A 114 15.89 11.96 -7.81
CA GLY A 114 14.75 11.88 -6.89
C GLY A 114 15.04 11.02 -5.66
N ILE A 115 15.65 9.84 -5.87
CA ILE A 115 16.06 8.94 -4.78
C ILE A 115 17.14 9.60 -3.92
N CYS A 116 18.16 10.22 -4.52
CA CYS A 116 19.19 10.95 -3.79
C CYS A 116 18.59 12.11 -2.97
N CYS A 117 17.72 12.92 -3.55
CA CYS A 117 17.06 14.02 -2.84
C CYS A 117 16.19 13.52 -1.68
N ALA A 118 15.43 12.43 -1.87
CA ALA A 118 14.66 11.80 -0.81
C ALA A 118 15.57 11.27 0.31
N PHE A 119 16.68 10.62 -0.04
CA PHE A 119 17.66 10.11 0.91
C PHE A 119 18.37 11.24 1.68
N TYR A 120 18.79 12.30 0.99
CA TYR A 120 19.37 13.49 1.61
C TYR A 120 18.37 14.21 2.51
N GLY A 121 17.12 14.37 2.06
CA GLY A 121 16.04 14.97 2.83
C GLY A 121 15.73 14.16 4.09
N TRP A 122 15.68 12.83 3.99
CA TRP A 122 15.47 11.94 5.12
C TRP A 122 16.62 12.04 6.13
N LYS A 123 17.87 12.02 5.65
CA LYS A 123 19.06 12.21 6.49
C LYS A 123 19.08 13.59 7.16
N LEU A 124 18.59 14.64 6.49
CA LEU A 124 18.48 15.98 7.05
C LEU A 124 17.41 16.09 8.14
N LEU A 125 16.28 15.39 7.97
CA LEU A 125 15.19 15.35 8.93
C LEU A 125 15.59 14.56 10.19
N ASP A 126 16.26 13.42 10.01
CA ASP A 126 16.76 12.59 11.12
C ASP A 126 17.78 13.35 11.99
N GLN A 127 18.65 14.16 11.38
CA GLN A 127 19.57 15.04 12.12
C GLN A 127 18.88 16.19 12.87
N ARG A 128 17.70 16.65 12.40
CA ARG A 128 16.92 17.68 13.11
C ARG A 128 16.18 17.12 14.31
N GLU A 129 15.84 15.84 14.27
CA GLU A 129 15.15 15.15 15.35
C GLU A 129 16.12 14.83 16.52
N GLN A 130 17.38 14.47 16.21
CA GLN A 130 18.40 14.24 17.25
C GLN A 130 18.99 15.52 17.87
N ARG A 131 18.97 16.68 17.19
CA ARG A 131 19.45 17.96 17.75
C ARG A 131 18.47 18.65 18.72
N LYS A 132 17.24 18.14 18.83
CA LYS A 132 16.20 18.67 19.75
C LYS A 132 16.08 17.88 21.06
N ILE A 133 16.93 16.88 21.27
CA ILE A 133 17.02 16.06 22.48
C ILE A 133 18.21 16.53 23.32
#